data_AF-A0A2C9CWH1-F1
#
_entry.id   AF-A0A2C9CWH1-F1
#
_cell.length_a   1.000
_cell.length_b   1.000
_cell.length_c   1.000
_cell.angle_alpha   90.00
_cell.angle_beta   90.00
_cell.angle_gamma   90.00
#
_symmetry.space_group_name_H-M   'P 1'
#
loop_
_entity.id
_entity.type
_entity.pdbx_description
1 polymer ?
#
loop_
_entity_poly.entity_id
_entity_poly.type
_entity_poly.pdbx_seq_one_letter_code
_entity_poly.pdbx_strand_id
1 'polypeptide(L)'
;MSRAKGAQVAGTVQTQAYRDMIAALAAARQAAGLSQAALAVRLGKPASFVGKYELGERRLDVVELLVVLGHLELSFEAFWNAAKITLPEML
;
A
#
# COMPACT_ATOMS: atom_id res chain seq x y z
N MET A 1 -14.65 -8.72 -27.44
CA MET A 1 -13.90 -9.86 -26.87
C MET A 1 -12.42 -9.52 -26.88
N SER A 2 -11.85 -9.11 -25.74
CA SER A 2 -10.40 -8.94 -25.59
C SER A 2 -9.96 -9.69 -24.34
N ARG A 3 -9.00 -10.61 -24.53
CA ARG A 3 -8.61 -11.65 -23.58
C ARG A 3 -7.78 -11.04 -22.43
N ALA A 4 -8.21 -11.29 -21.20
CA ALA A 4 -7.40 -11.11 -20.01
C ALA A 4 -6.15 -12.00 -20.08
N LYS A 5 -4.97 -11.41 -19.86
CA LYS A 5 -3.72 -12.15 -19.66
C LYS A 5 -3.05 -11.61 -18.40
N GLY A 6 -3.08 -12.41 -17.33
CA GLY A 6 -2.36 -12.14 -16.09
C GLY A 6 -2.21 -13.44 -15.34
N ALA A 7 -0.97 -13.94 -15.26
CA ALA A 7 -0.61 -15.19 -14.63
C ALA A 7 -1.12 -15.23 -13.17
N GLN A 8 -1.84 -16.30 -12.86
CA GLN A 8 -2.49 -16.53 -11.58
C GLN A 8 -1.50 -17.23 -10.65
N VAL A 9 -1.07 -16.55 -9.59
CA VAL A 9 -0.36 -17.18 -8.47
C VAL A 9 -1.33 -17.29 -7.30
N ALA A 10 -1.42 -18.48 -6.70
CA ALA A 10 -2.37 -18.82 -5.65
C ALA A 10 -2.14 -17.96 -4.39
N GLY A 11 -3.10 -17.10 -4.10
CA GLY A 11 -3.16 -16.21 -2.95
C GLY A 11 -3.96 -14.96 -3.28
N THR A 12 -5.27 -14.97 -2.98
CA THR A 12 -6.28 -13.89 -3.20
C THR A 12 -5.92 -12.84 -4.26
N VAL A 13 -6.55 -12.89 -5.44
CA VAL A 13 -6.44 -11.84 -6.47
C VAL A 13 -6.53 -10.45 -5.80
N GLN A 14 -5.40 -9.74 -5.73
CA GLN A 14 -5.39 -8.36 -5.26
C GLN A 14 -6.01 -7.51 -6.36
N THR A 15 -6.93 -6.62 -6.01
CA THR A 15 -7.51 -5.70 -6.99
C THR A 15 -6.44 -4.74 -7.50
N GLN A 16 -6.62 -4.18 -8.70
CA GLN A 16 -5.73 -3.13 -9.20
C GLN A 16 -5.73 -1.93 -8.23
N ALA A 17 -6.91 -1.56 -7.73
CA ALA A 17 -7.07 -0.51 -6.72
C ALA A 17 -6.18 -0.71 -5.48
N TYR A 18 -6.08 -1.95 -4.95
CA TYR A 18 -5.22 -2.23 -3.81
C TYR A 18 -3.72 -2.07 -4.17
N ARG A 19 -3.30 -2.53 -5.35
CA ARG A 19 -1.92 -2.32 -5.83
C ARG A 19 -1.60 -0.83 -5.96
N ASP A 20 -2.52 -0.06 -6.52
CA ASP A 20 -2.34 1.38 -6.69
C ASP A 20 -2.24 2.10 -5.33
N MET A 21 -3.06 1.68 -4.35
CA MET A 21 -2.98 2.17 -2.97
C MET A 21 -1.61 1.89 -2.33
N ILE A 22 -1.09 0.68 -2.48
CA ILE A 22 0.22 0.29 -1.94
C ILE A 22 1.35 1.05 -2.65
N ALA A 23 1.27 1.23 -3.96
CA ALA A 23 2.23 2.01 -4.73
C ALA A 23 2.25 3.48 -4.27
N ALA A 24 1.08 4.08 -4.04
CA ALA A 24 0.97 5.44 -3.50
C ALA A 24 1.57 5.55 -2.08
N LEU A 25 1.38 4.53 -1.23
CA LEU A 25 1.95 4.51 0.12
C LEU A 25 3.48 4.39 0.09
N ALA A 26 4.03 3.56 -0.81
CA ALA A 26 5.47 3.46 -1.03
C ALA A 26 6.07 4.78 -1.53
N ALA A 27 5.38 5.47 -2.45
CA ALA A 27 5.79 6.79 -2.93
C ALA A 27 5.77 7.83 -1.80
N ALA A 28 4.73 7.84 -0.96
CA ALA A 28 4.65 8.71 0.21
C ALA A 28 5.80 8.48 1.20
N ARG A 29 6.14 7.20 1.47
CA ARG A 29 7.31 6.85 2.29
C ARG A 29 8.61 7.39 1.69
N GLN A 30 8.80 7.24 0.38
CA GLN A 30 9.99 7.73 -0.32
C GLN A 30 10.07 9.27 -0.27
N ALA A 31 8.94 9.97 -0.45
CA ALA A 31 8.86 11.42 -0.33
C ALA A 31 9.20 11.92 1.10
N ALA A 32 8.88 11.14 2.12
CA ALA A 32 9.30 11.38 3.50
C ALA A 32 10.79 11.04 3.78
N GLY A 33 11.54 10.58 2.76
CA GLY A 33 12.96 10.25 2.89
C GLY A 33 13.24 8.99 3.73
N LEU A 34 12.24 8.14 3.97
CA LEU A 34 12.38 6.98 4.84
C LEU A 34 12.69 5.72 4.04
N SER A 35 13.64 4.92 4.51
CA SER A 35 13.78 3.52 4.07
C SER A 35 12.65 2.65 4.63
N GLN A 36 12.45 1.47 4.04
CA GLN A 36 11.48 0.49 4.57
C GLN A 36 11.79 0.13 6.03
N ALA A 37 13.06 -0.09 6.35
CA ALA A 37 13.50 -0.39 7.71
C ALA A 37 13.27 0.79 8.68
N ALA A 38 13.52 2.03 8.23
CA ALA A 38 13.30 3.22 9.05
C ALA A 38 11.81 3.40 9.41
N LEU A 39 10.92 3.22 8.43
CA LEU A 39 9.48 3.26 8.69
C LEU A 39 9.02 2.10 9.57
N ALA A 40 9.55 0.89 9.36
CA ALA A 40 9.24 -0.26 10.22
C ALA A 40 9.61 -0.01 11.69
N VAL A 41 10.78 0.60 11.94
CA VAL A 41 11.21 1.01 13.29
C VAL A 41 10.25 2.03 13.88
N ARG A 42 9.86 3.07 13.13
CA ARG A 42 8.86 4.06 13.60
C ARG A 42 7.53 3.43 13.98
N LEU A 43 7.11 2.39 13.26
CA LEU A 43 5.87 1.64 13.50
C LEU A 43 5.96 0.61 14.64
N GLY A 44 7.15 0.40 15.24
CA GLY A 44 7.34 -0.68 16.21
C GLY A 44 7.14 -2.07 15.60
N LYS A 45 7.45 -2.25 14.31
CA LYS A 45 7.25 -3.50 13.56
C LYS A 45 8.59 -4.13 13.16
N PRO A 46 8.61 -5.45 12.84
CA PRO A 46 9.80 -6.08 12.28
C PRO A 46 10.26 -5.39 10.99
N ALA A 47 11.57 -5.39 10.72
CA ALA A 47 12.15 -4.71 9.54
C ALA A 47 11.53 -5.16 8.19
N SER A 48 11.04 -6.39 8.12
CA SER A 48 10.37 -6.94 6.93
C SER A 48 8.92 -6.47 6.74
N PHE A 49 8.29 -5.85 7.74
CA PHE A 49 6.87 -5.49 7.71
C PHE A 49 6.53 -4.59 6.52
N VAL A 50 7.31 -3.53 6.32
CA VAL A 50 7.08 -2.57 5.23
C VAL A 50 7.31 -3.22 3.87
N GLY A 51 8.43 -3.93 3.71
CA GLY A 51 8.72 -4.63 2.47
C GLY A 51 7.63 -5.64 2.09
N LYS A 52 7.12 -6.40 3.05
CA LYS A 52 6.06 -7.40 2.82
C LYS A 52 4.77 -6.79 2.31
N TYR A 53 4.33 -5.64 2.84
CA TYR A 53 3.11 -5.02 2.32
C TYR A 53 3.37 -4.28 1.00
N GLU A 54 4.55 -3.69 0.80
CA GLU A 54 4.91 -3.03 -0.47
C GLU A 54 5.03 -4.03 -1.63
N LEU A 55 5.46 -5.25 -1.35
CA LEU A 55 5.51 -6.36 -2.31
C LEU A 55 4.16 -7.07 -2.49
N GLY A 56 3.15 -6.75 -1.67
CA GLY A 56 1.85 -7.40 -1.69
C GLY A 56 1.81 -8.81 -1.08
N GLU A 57 2.90 -9.25 -0.44
CA GLU A 57 2.97 -10.51 0.32
C GLU A 57 2.10 -10.47 1.58
N ARG A 58 1.83 -9.27 2.09
CA ARG A 58 0.96 -9.03 3.24
C ARG A 58 -0.07 -7.94 2.94
N ARG A 59 -1.33 -8.17 3.31
CA ARG A 59 -2.37 -7.13 3.27
C ARG A 59 -2.23 -6.16 4.43
N LEU A 60 -2.37 -4.86 4.15
CA LEU A 60 -2.64 -3.83 5.16
C LEU A 60 -4.16 -3.72 5.32
N ASP A 61 -4.63 -3.75 6.57
CA ASP A 61 -5.99 -3.32 6.87
C ASP A 61 -6.07 -1.77 6.97
N VAL A 62 -7.29 -1.26 7.15
CA VAL A 62 -7.53 0.20 7.19
C VAL A 62 -6.92 0.87 8.42
N VAL A 63 -6.86 0.20 9.57
CA VAL A 63 -6.26 0.76 10.78
C VAL A 63 -4.75 0.85 10.61
N GLU A 64 -4.13 -0.20 10.06
CA GLU A 64 -2.71 -0.18 9.74
C GLU A 64 -2.36 0.89 8.71
N LEU A 65 -3.19 1.06 7.67
CA LEU A 65 -3.04 2.17 6.72
C LEU A 65 -3.00 3.52 7.43
N LEU A 66 -4.00 3.81 8.28
CA LEU A 66 -4.10 5.10 8.98
C LEU A 66 -2.92 5.33 9.92
N VAL A 67 -2.46 4.28 10.62
CA VAL A 67 -1.25 4.36 11.47
C VAL A 67 -0.02 4.66 10.62
N VAL A 68 0.16 3.99 9.48
CA VAL A 68 1.28 4.28 8.56
C VAL A 68 1.23 5.74 8.09
N LEU A 69 0.07 6.24 7.67
CA LEU A 69 -0.09 7.63 7.26
C LEU A 69 0.26 8.62 8.38
N GLY A 70 -0.14 8.33 9.62
CA GLY A 70 0.23 9.14 10.78
C GLY A 70 1.74 9.24 10.99
N HIS A 71 2.48 8.14 10.82
CA HIS A 71 3.95 8.14 10.90
C HIS A 71 4.66 8.77 9.71
N LEU A 72 3.92 9.02 8.62
CA LEU A 72 4.35 9.78 7.44
C LEU A 72 3.87 11.24 7.48
N GLU A 73 3.24 11.68 8.57
CA GLU A 73 2.69 13.04 8.72
C GLU A 73 1.68 13.40 7.61
N LEU A 74 0.91 12.41 7.14
CA LEU A 74 -0.11 12.58 6.10
C LEU A 74 -1.51 12.34 6.65
N SER A 75 -2.45 13.20 6.26
CA SER A 75 -3.87 12.92 6.46
C SER A 75 -4.37 11.92 5.41
N PHE A 76 -5.42 11.18 5.74
CA PHE A 76 -6.08 10.29 4.78
C PHE A 76 -6.57 11.05 3.54
N GLU A 77 -7.13 12.24 3.72
CA GLU A 77 -7.62 13.07 2.62
C GLU A 77 -6.50 13.48 1.66
N ALA A 78 -5.37 13.97 2.19
CA ALA A 78 -4.23 14.37 1.37
C ALA A 78 -3.66 13.17 0.60
N PHE A 79 -3.54 12.03 1.27
CA PHE A 79 -3.12 10.78 0.66
C PHE A 79 -4.07 10.34 -0.46
N TRP A 80 -5.37 10.27 -0.18
CA TRP A 80 -6.38 9.80 -1.11
C TRP A 80 -6.47 10.67 -2.37
N ASN A 81 -6.42 11.99 -2.20
CA ASN A 81 -6.44 12.95 -3.31
C ASN A 81 -5.20 12.83 -4.20
N ALA A 82 -4.03 12.54 -3.62
CA ALA A 82 -2.79 12.36 -4.36
C ALA A 82 -2.71 10.98 -5.05
N ALA A 83 -3.27 9.93 -4.44
CA ALA A 83 -3.13 8.56 -4.89
C ALA A 83 -3.88 8.25 -6.19
N LYS A 84 -4.93 9.03 -6.54
CA LYS A 84 -5.72 8.89 -7.77
C LYS A 84 -6.16 7.44 -8.05
N ILE A 85 -6.54 6.72 -6.98
CA ILE A 85 -6.91 5.32 -7.06
C ILE A 85 -8.28 5.20 -7.71
N THR A 86 -8.40 4.33 -8.73
CA THR A 86 -9.69 3.99 -9.31
C THR A 86 -10.26 2.77 -8.60
N LEU A 87 -11.37 2.95 -7.91
CA LEU A 87 -12.08 1.86 -7.24
C LEU A 87 -12.89 1.03 -8.24
N PRO A 88 -12.99 -0.30 -8.07
CA PRO A 88 -13.90 -1.11 -8.86
C PRO A 88 -15.35 -0.81 -8.49
N GLU A 89 -16.27 -0.99 -9.43
CA GLU A 89 -17.71 -0.81 -9.20
C GLU A 89 -18.30 -1.91 -8.29
N MET A 90 -17.65 -3.08 -8.21
CA MET A 90 -18.09 -4.24 -7.43
C MET A 90 -16.89 -4.97 -6.81
N LEU A 91 -17.13 -5.72 -5.72
CA LEU A 91 -16.13 -6.53 -5.00
C LEU A 91 -16.02 -7.96 -5.57
#